data_AF-A0A2D9Z6N6-F1
#
_entry.id   AF-A0A2D9Z6N6-F1
#
_cell.length_a   1.000
_cell.length_b   1.000
_cell.length_c   1.000
_cell.angle_alpha   90.00
_cell.angle_beta   90.00
_cell.angle_gamma   90.00
#
_symmetry.space_group_name_H-M   'P 1'
#
loop_
_entity.id
_entity.type
_entity.pdbx_description
1 polymer ?
#
loop_
_entity_poly.entity_id
_entity_poly.type
_entity_poly.pdbx_seq_one_letter_code
_entity_poly.pdbx_strand_id
1 'polypeptide(L)'
;MSETLYDQLETSMENGGIDAVLEKLITSLQAEKKYHELFEALKMQVRHRIGLPLLYGESGDELEDSQRIALEDGLIDACRQVGMGLLAEGRISEGYMYMRPVGDRQAVKDQLDQIEVGDNNIDELVEVLLQEGVDVERGFKIVLDSYGTCNSITTYETVVAHKSKPEQRKVAKLLLDHVHTELFNNVKSDIEHRSESTPEETTLEGLVTNREWLFGEHAYHIDTTHLASTTRFSRILEDEDSIRKALDLTHYGRLLNTQFQYEGDEPFTDIYPDHALYFQALLGQNTEQALDHFKQKADEVPRNQWGTMAVEVYIDLLNRIGQIDQAIAATAELIQPGERTSGLAPSLLELCESKGDYSQLVTSCRDAQDVLGFATGLMKATTS
;
A
#
# COMPACT_ATOMS: atom_id res chain seq x y z
N MET A 1 -41.76 -23.20 34.62
CA MET A 1 -41.69 -22.23 33.51
C MET A 1 -40.34 -21.56 33.63
N SER A 2 -39.55 -21.50 32.56
CA SER A 2 -38.26 -20.78 32.59
C SER A 2 -38.55 -19.30 32.81
N GLU A 3 -37.86 -18.70 33.78
CA GLU A 3 -37.93 -17.28 34.10
C GLU A 3 -37.51 -16.46 32.86
N THR A 4 -38.33 -15.49 32.44
CA THR A 4 -38.04 -14.70 31.24
C THR A 4 -36.92 -13.68 31.53
N LEU A 5 -36.28 -13.13 30.48
CA LEU A 5 -35.28 -12.08 30.67
C LEU A 5 -35.88 -10.87 31.40
N TYR A 6 -37.14 -10.53 31.14
CA TYR A 6 -37.85 -9.45 31.83
C TYR A 6 -37.96 -9.71 33.34
N ASP A 7 -38.40 -10.91 33.74
CA ASP A 7 -38.51 -11.30 35.15
C ASP A 7 -37.14 -11.25 35.86
N GLN A 8 -36.07 -11.65 35.16
CA GLN A 8 -34.70 -11.61 35.67
C GLN A 8 -34.17 -10.18 35.83
N LEU A 9 -34.54 -9.26 34.93
CA LEU A 9 -34.17 -7.85 35.03
C LEU A 9 -34.92 -7.16 36.18
N GLU A 10 -36.21 -7.45 36.37
CA GLU A 10 -36.99 -6.98 37.53
C GLU A 10 -36.36 -7.46 38.85
N THR A 11 -36.03 -8.75 38.92
CA THR A 11 -35.34 -9.34 40.08
C THR A 11 -33.96 -8.70 40.33
N SER A 12 -33.23 -8.37 39.27
CA SER A 12 -31.93 -7.69 39.39
C SER A 12 -32.08 -6.26 39.93
N MET A 13 -33.13 -5.56 39.51
CA MET A 13 -33.46 -4.23 40.01
C MET A 13 -33.76 -4.24 41.51
N GLU A 14 -34.54 -5.21 41.98
CA GLU A 14 -34.90 -5.35 43.40
C GLU A 14 -33.68 -5.66 44.30
N ASN A 15 -32.73 -6.46 43.81
CA ASN A 15 -31.62 -6.96 44.62
C ASN A 15 -30.34 -6.11 44.54
N GLY A 16 -30.13 -5.39 43.44
CA GLY A 16 -28.86 -4.70 43.17
C GLY A 16 -28.96 -3.39 42.37
N GLY A 17 -30.19 -2.90 42.13
CA GLY A 17 -30.41 -1.62 41.46
C GLY A 17 -29.93 -1.59 40.00
N ILE A 18 -29.59 -0.38 39.51
CA ILE A 18 -29.27 -0.13 38.10
C ILE A 18 -28.05 -0.93 37.63
N ASP A 19 -27.00 -1.01 38.44
CA ASP A 19 -25.78 -1.76 38.10
C ASP A 19 -26.09 -3.24 37.81
N ALA A 20 -26.87 -3.88 38.68
CA ALA A 20 -27.25 -5.28 38.51
C ALA A 20 -28.13 -5.50 37.26
N VAL A 21 -29.04 -4.56 36.96
CA VAL A 21 -29.86 -4.62 35.74
C VAL A 21 -28.98 -4.51 34.49
N LEU A 22 -28.06 -3.55 34.45
CA LEU A 22 -27.17 -3.35 33.30
C LEU A 22 -26.23 -4.53 33.10
N GLU A 23 -25.64 -5.07 34.18
CA GLU A 23 -24.80 -6.27 34.11
C GLU A 23 -25.57 -7.47 33.54
N LYS A 24 -26.80 -7.68 34.02
CA LYS A 24 -27.65 -8.78 33.55
C LYS A 24 -28.06 -8.61 32.08
N LEU A 25 -28.44 -7.39 31.67
CA LEU A 25 -28.80 -7.06 30.30
C LEU A 25 -27.63 -7.28 29.34
N ILE A 26 -26.46 -6.72 29.67
CA ILE A 26 -25.22 -6.87 28.88
C ILE A 26 -24.87 -8.35 28.71
N THR A 27 -24.90 -9.12 29.80
CA THR A 27 -24.60 -10.56 29.77
C THR A 27 -25.56 -11.31 28.85
N SER A 28 -26.86 -11.01 28.91
CA SER A 28 -27.87 -11.66 28.04
C SER A 28 -27.67 -11.28 26.58
N LEU A 29 -27.48 -10.00 26.26
CA LEU A 29 -27.30 -9.53 24.90
C LEU A 29 -26.02 -10.08 24.26
N GLN A 30 -24.94 -10.21 25.05
CA GLN A 30 -23.72 -10.84 24.60
C GLN A 30 -23.93 -12.34 24.34
N ALA A 31 -24.63 -13.06 25.22
CA ALA A 31 -24.94 -14.48 25.01
C ALA A 31 -25.85 -14.71 23.79
N GLU A 32 -26.78 -13.79 23.52
CA GLU A 32 -27.67 -13.81 22.36
C GLU A 32 -27.02 -13.22 21.08
N LYS A 33 -25.76 -12.75 21.16
CA LYS A 33 -25.02 -12.11 20.06
C LYS A 33 -25.75 -10.91 19.42
N LYS A 34 -26.53 -10.17 20.22
CA LYS A 34 -27.23 -8.95 19.84
C LYS A 34 -26.32 -7.74 20.00
N TYR A 35 -25.34 -7.64 19.11
CA TYR A 35 -24.20 -6.72 19.24
C TYR A 35 -24.56 -5.22 19.19
N HIS A 36 -25.56 -4.81 18.39
CA HIS A 36 -25.96 -3.41 18.33
C HIS A 36 -26.68 -2.98 19.61
N GLU A 37 -27.58 -3.83 20.12
CA GLU A 37 -28.25 -3.62 21.40
C GLU A 37 -27.26 -3.68 22.55
N LEU A 38 -26.26 -4.58 22.48
CA LEU A 38 -25.16 -4.66 23.44
C LEU A 38 -24.39 -3.33 23.50
N PHE A 39 -24.10 -2.71 22.35
CA PHE A 39 -23.46 -1.39 22.32
C PHE A 39 -24.28 -0.33 23.06
N GLU A 40 -25.60 -0.29 22.85
CA GLU A 40 -26.47 0.65 23.56
C GLU A 40 -26.50 0.38 25.08
N ALA A 41 -26.52 -0.88 25.50
CA ALA A 41 -26.43 -1.24 26.92
C ALA A 41 -25.08 -0.84 27.54
N LEU A 42 -23.97 -1.02 26.81
CA LEU A 42 -22.64 -0.58 27.25
C LEU A 42 -22.55 0.94 27.38
N LYS A 43 -23.14 1.70 26.44
CA LYS A 43 -23.26 3.16 26.54
C LYS A 43 -24.00 3.60 27.81
N MET A 44 -25.10 2.92 28.14
CA MET A 44 -25.85 3.17 29.37
C MET A 44 -24.99 2.92 30.61
N GLN A 45 -24.22 1.82 30.61
CA GLN A 45 -23.31 1.47 31.71
C GLN A 45 -22.18 2.48 31.90
N VAL A 46 -21.51 2.89 30.82
CA VAL A 46 -20.44 3.91 30.88
C VAL A 46 -20.99 5.20 31.49
N ARG A 47 -22.13 5.70 30.99
CA ARG A 47 -22.79 6.90 31.51
C ARG A 47 -23.15 6.78 32.99
N HIS A 48 -23.73 5.65 33.39
CA HIS A 48 -24.12 5.43 34.78
C HIS A 48 -22.92 5.54 35.73
N ARG A 49 -21.81 4.89 35.37
CA ARG A 49 -20.57 4.87 36.19
C ARG A 49 -19.96 6.25 36.40
N ILE A 50 -20.11 7.15 35.43
CA ILE A 50 -19.57 8.52 35.50
C ILE A 50 -20.61 9.54 35.98
N GLY A 51 -21.77 9.09 36.46
CA GLY A 51 -22.81 9.93 37.04
C GLY A 51 -23.71 10.65 36.03
N LEU A 52 -23.73 10.23 34.75
CA LEU A 52 -24.59 10.79 33.72
C LEU A 52 -25.92 10.03 33.60
N PRO A 53 -26.97 10.68 33.07
CA PRO A 53 -28.22 10.00 32.73
C PRO A 53 -28.00 8.84 31.75
N LEU A 54 -28.73 7.72 31.94
CA LEU A 54 -28.61 6.52 31.10
C LEU A 54 -28.88 6.83 29.62
N LEU A 55 -29.92 7.65 29.38
CA LEU A 55 -30.25 8.21 28.08
C LEU A 55 -29.74 9.65 28.05
N TYR A 56 -28.83 9.93 27.13
CA TYR A 56 -28.21 11.25 27.01
C TYR A 56 -28.82 11.98 25.81
N GLY A 57 -29.39 13.17 26.05
CA GLY A 57 -30.17 13.93 25.06
C GLY A 57 -29.64 15.34 24.76
N GLU A 58 -28.54 15.78 25.37
CA GLU A 58 -27.99 17.13 25.17
C GLU A 58 -26.53 17.07 24.68
N SER A 59 -26.05 18.15 24.05
CA SER A 59 -24.70 18.25 23.48
C SER A 59 -23.63 18.21 24.58
N GLY A 60 -22.60 17.38 24.42
CA GLY A 60 -21.52 17.12 25.39
C GLY A 60 -20.60 18.30 25.74
N ASP A 61 -21.02 19.53 25.45
CA ASP A 61 -20.27 20.77 25.70
C ASP A 61 -20.27 21.17 27.18
N GLU A 62 -21.19 20.64 28.00
CA GLU A 62 -21.29 20.94 29.44
C GLU A 62 -20.57 19.91 30.35
N LEU A 63 -19.90 18.90 29.79
CA LEU A 63 -19.18 17.90 30.57
C LEU A 63 -17.84 18.43 31.09
N GLU A 64 -17.53 18.14 32.35
CA GLU A 64 -16.18 18.31 32.89
C GLU A 64 -15.17 17.45 32.09
N ASP A 65 -13.93 17.93 31.94
CA ASP A 65 -12.89 17.25 31.17
C ASP A 65 -12.67 15.80 31.61
N SER A 66 -12.73 15.53 32.92
CA SER A 66 -12.58 14.18 33.48
C SER A 66 -13.72 13.23 33.07
N GLN A 67 -14.97 13.73 33.05
CA GLN A 67 -16.14 12.97 32.61
C GLN A 67 -16.13 12.77 31.10
N ARG A 68 -15.66 13.76 30.34
CA ARG A 68 -15.51 13.66 28.88
C ARG A 68 -14.54 12.55 28.50
N ILE A 69 -13.34 12.56 29.08
CA ILE A 69 -12.31 11.53 28.85
C ILE A 69 -12.85 10.15 29.23
N ALA A 70 -13.44 10.01 30.42
CA ALA A 70 -13.98 8.73 30.88
C ALA A 70 -15.14 8.22 30.01
N LEU A 71 -15.96 9.12 29.46
CA LEU A 71 -17.00 8.78 28.50
C LEU A 71 -16.39 8.31 27.17
N GLU A 72 -15.45 9.07 26.59
CA GLU A 72 -14.78 8.72 25.35
C GLU A 72 -14.07 7.36 25.44
N ASP A 73 -13.26 7.15 26.49
CA ASP A 73 -12.57 5.87 26.72
C ASP A 73 -13.56 4.71 26.85
N GLY A 74 -14.62 4.87 27.64
CA GLY A 74 -15.65 3.84 27.81
C GLY A 74 -16.42 3.53 26.53
N LEU A 75 -16.64 4.53 25.66
CA LEU A 75 -17.26 4.33 24.36
C LEU A 75 -16.33 3.60 23.38
N ILE A 76 -15.03 3.89 23.43
CA ILE A 76 -14.01 3.17 22.64
C ILE A 76 -13.93 1.70 23.09
N ASP A 77 -13.95 1.43 24.39
CA ASP A 77 -13.98 0.05 24.91
C ASP A 77 -15.25 -0.69 24.47
N ALA A 78 -16.41 -0.02 24.51
CA ALA A 78 -17.67 -0.59 24.04
C ALA A 78 -17.62 -0.91 22.53
N CYS A 79 -17.09 0.02 21.72
CA CYS A 79 -16.84 -0.19 20.29
C CYS A 79 -15.93 -1.39 20.05
N ARG A 80 -14.83 -1.52 20.81
CA ARG A 80 -13.90 -2.65 20.71
C ARG A 80 -14.58 -3.98 21.01
N GLN A 81 -15.33 -4.06 22.10
CA GLN A 81 -16.03 -5.29 22.50
C GLN A 81 -17.03 -5.75 21.44
N VAL A 82 -17.85 -4.81 20.95
CA VAL A 82 -18.90 -5.07 19.96
C VAL A 82 -18.30 -5.40 18.60
N GLY A 83 -17.32 -4.61 18.15
CA GLY A 83 -16.62 -4.80 16.89
C GLY A 83 -15.92 -6.15 16.82
N MET A 84 -15.16 -6.53 17.85
CA MET A 84 -14.51 -7.84 17.91
C MET A 84 -15.51 -8.99 17.92
N GLY A 85 -16.63 -8.86 18.64
CA GLY A 85 -17.69 -9.86 18.65
C GLY A 85 -18.34 -10.05 17.26
N LEU A 86 -18.59 -8.96 16.54
CA LEU A 86 -19.12 -9.00 15.17
C LEU A 86 -18.14 -9.66 14.19
N LEU A 87 -16.87 -9.27 14.24
CA LEU A 87 -15.83 -9.86 13.40
C LEU A 87 -15.64 -11.36 13.67
N ALA A 88 -15.76 -11.80 14.93
CA ALA A 88 -15.71 -13.22 15.28
C ALA A 88 -16.88 -14.04 14.70
N GLU A 89 -18.01 -13.42 14.40
CA GLU A 89 -19.14 -14.05 13.71
C GLU A 89 -19.06 -13.92 12.18
N GLY A 90 -17.98 -13.36 11.64
CA GLY A 90 -17.82 -13.12 10.20
C GLY A 90 -18.64 -11.95 9.66
N ARG A 91 -19.19 -11.08 10.52
CA ARG A 91 -19.90 -9.86 10.12
C ARG A 91 -18.88 -8.73 9.91
N ILE A 92 -18.21 -8.75 8.77
CA ILE A 92 -16.96 -8.00 8.51
C ILE A 92 -17.20 -6.49 8.48
N SER A 93 -18.06 -5.99 7.58
CA SER A 93 -18.26 -4.54 7.45
C SER A 93 -18.88 -3.94 8.71
N GLU A 94 -19.80 -4.67 9.35
CA GLU A 94 -20.41 -4.23 10.61
C GLU A 94 -19.42 -4.22 11.78
N GLY A 95 -18.59 -5.25 11.90
CA GLY A 95 -17.55 -5.29 12.93
C GLY A 95 -16.51 -4.20 12.74
N TYR A 96 -16.10 -3.94 11.49
CA TYR A 96 -15.18 -2.86 11.18
C TYR A 96 -15.77 -1.47 11.43
N MET A 97 -17.07 -1.26 11.21
CA MET A 97 -17.77 0.00 11.55
C MET A 97 -17.51 0.41 13.02
N TYR A 98 -17.57 -0.54 13.95
CA TYR A 98 -17.26 -0.29 15.37
C TYR A 98 -15.76 -0.22 15.65
N MET A 99 -14.92 -0.96 14.92
CA MET A 99 -13.46 -0.92 15.11
C MET A 99 -12.78 0.31 14.52
N ARG A 100 -13.41 1.00 13.56
CA ARG A 100 -12.90 2.22 12.95
C ARG A 100 -12.54 3.32 13.96
N PRO A 101 -13.43 3.72 14.91
CA PRO A 101 -13.06 4.69 15.94
C PRO A 101 -12.02 4.17 16.94
N VAL A 102 -11.91 2.85 17.13
CA VAL A 102 -10.90 2.24 18.02
C VAL A 102 -9.49 2.39 17.44
N GLY A 103 -9.36 2.38 16.11
CA GLY A 103 -8.08 2.59 15.41
C GLY A 103 -7.09 1.42 15.49
N ASP A 104 -7.46 0.32 16.16
CA ASP A 104 -6.61 -0.86 16.33
C ASP A 104 -6.70 -1.80 15.12
N ARG A 105 -5.99 -1.44 14.05
CA ARG A 105 -5.98 -2.22 12.80
C ARG A 105 -5.37 -3.61 12.98
N GLN A 106 -4.41 -3.78 13.90
CA GLN A 106 -3.78 -5.08 14.12
C GLN A 106 -4.79 -6.09 14.69
N ALA A 107 -5.60 -5.69 15.67
CA ALA A 107 -6.65 -6.55 16.21
C ALA A 107 -7.69 -6.94 15.14
N VAL A 108 -8.06 -6.02 14.25
CA VAL A 108 -8.96 -6.32 13.12
C VAL A 108 -8.31 -7.32 12.18
N LYS A 109 -7.05 -7.08 11.78
CA LYS A 109 -6.30 -7.98 10.92
C LYS A 109 -6.25 -9.40 11.49
N ASP A 110 -5.85 -9.55 12.75
CA ASP A 110 -5.72 -10.85 13.41
C ASP A 110 -7.05 -11.63 13.42
N GLN A 111 -8.18 -10.92 13.59
CA GLN A 111 -9.50 -11.50 13.55
C GLN A 111 -9.93 -11.89 12.13
N LEU A 112 -9.68 -11.02 11.14
CA LEU A 112 -9.99 -11.30 9.74
C LEU A 112 -9.13 -12.42 9.17
N ASP A 113 -7.91 -12.64 9.69
CA ASP A 113 -7.01 -13.74 9.27
C ASP A 113 -7.61 -15.13 9.54
N GLN A 114 -8.60 -15.22 10.43
CA GLN A 114 -9.35 -16.46 10.69
C GLN A 114 -10.53 -16.69 9.74
N ILE A 115 -10.88 -15.69 8.90
CA ILE A 115 -12.02 -15.77 8.00
C ILE A 115 -11.55 -16.26 6.63
N GLU A 116 -12.12 -17.38 6.19
CA GLU A 116 -11.93 -17.89 4.83
C GLU A 116 -12.65 -17.00 3.81
N VAL A 117 -11.98 -16.76 2.69
CA VAL A 117 -12.55 -16.00 1.57
C VAL A 117 -13.58 -16.87 0.87
N GLY A 118 -14.78 -16.34 0.68
CA GLY A 118 -15.86 -17.01 -0.04
C GLY A 118 -16.72 -16.01 -0.82
N ASP A 119 -17.52 -16.53 -1.74
CA ASP A 119 -18.33 -15.72 -2.66
C ASP A 119 -19.29 -14.75 -1.95
N ASN A 120 -19.66 -15.05 -0.70
CA ASN A 120 -20.59 -14.24 0.09
C ASN A 120 -19.92 -13.14 0.93
N ASN A 121 -18.60 -13.14 1.09
CA ASN A 121 -17.88 -12.20 1.96
C ASN A 121 -16.71 -11.48 1.26
N ILE A 122 -16.41 -11.83 0.01
CA ILE A 122 -15.26 -11.32 -0.73
C ILE A 122 -15.26 -9.80 -0.86
N ASP A 123 -16.41 -9.19 -1.17
CA ASP A 123 -16.51 -7.75 -1.35
C ASP A 123 -16.26 -7.00 -0.02
N GLU A 124 -16.80 -7.51 1.10
CA GLU A 124 -16.56 -6.94 2.44
C GLU A 124 -15.09 -7.09 2.86
N LEU A 125 -14.46 -8.22 2.56
CA LEU A 125 -13.03 -8.42 2.81
C LEU A 125 -12.17 -7.46 2.00
N VAL A 126 -12.47 -7.25 0.72
CA VAL A 126 -11.72 -6.29 -0.11
C VAL A 126 -11.91 -4.86 0.37
N GLU A 127 -13.13 -4.48 0.75
CA GLU A 127 -13.41 -3.16 1.34
C GLU A 127 -12.54 -2.93 2.59
N VAL A 128 -12.61 -3.84 3.57
CA VAL A 128 -11.93 -3.64 4.86
C VAL A 128 -10.41 -3.83 4.76
N LEU A 129 -9.93 -4.87 4.07
CA LEU A 129 -8.50 -5.16 3.99
C LEU A 129 -7.78 -4.14 3.10
N LEU A 130 -8.31 -3.85 1.92
CA LEU A 130 -7.63 -3.05 0.90
C LEU A 130 -8.05 -1.58 0.93
N GLN A 131 -9.35 -1.28 0.83
CA GLN A 131 -9.81 0.11 0.68
C GLN A 131 -9.59 0.88 1.98
N GLU A 132 -10.01 0.31 3.11
CA GLU A 132 -9.79 0.87 4.44
C GLU A 132 -8.34 0.68 4.95
N GLY A 133 -7.59 -0.26 4.35
CA GLY A 133 -6.15 -0.43 4.59
C GLY A 133 -5.81 -1.13 5.91
N VAL A 134 -6.59 -2.15 6.28
CA VAL A 134 -6.29 -3.03 7.42
C VAL A 134 -5.15 -4.01 7.08
N ASP A 135 -5.18 -4.61 5.89
CA ASP A 135 -4.12 -5.46 5.35
C ASP A 135 -4.14 -5.38 3.81
N VAL A 136 -3.46 -4.37 3.29
CA VAL A 136 -3.44 -4.04 1.86
C VAL A 136 -2.90 -5.20 1.02
N GLU A 137 -1.93 -5.95 1.54
CA GLU A 137 -1.29 -7.06 0.83
C GLU A 137 -2.29 -8.22 0.65
N ARG A 138 -2.95 -8.64 1.73
CA ARG A 138 -3.98 -9.69 1.67
C ARG A 138 -5.19 -9.26 0.86
N GLY A 139 -5.67 -8.03 1.04
CA GLY A 139 -6.80 -7.50 0.29
C GLY A 139 -6.53 -7.45 -1.21
N PHE A 140 -5.33 -7.03 -1.63
CA PHE A 140 -4.95 -7.07 -3.05
C PHE A 140 -4.78 -8.50 -3.57
N LYS A 141 -4.24 -9.42 -2.76
CA LYS A 141 -4.15 -10.83 -3.13
C LYS A 141 -5.52 -11.44 -3.44
N ILE A 142 -6.54 -11.12 -2.65
CA ILE A 142 -7.94 -11.52 -2.93
C ILE A 142 -8.38 -10.96 -4.29
N VAL A 143 -8.07 -9.68 -4.57
CA VAL A 143 -8.43 -9.07 -5.85
C VAL A 143 -7.79 -9.81 -7.04
N LEU A 144 -6.52 -10.17 -6.89
CA LEU A 144 -5.76 -10.90 -7.90
C LEU A 144 -6.27 -12.32 -8.12
N ASP A 145 -6.51 -13.05 -7.04
CA ASP A 145 -6.94 -14.44 -7.09
C ASP A 145 -8.40 -14.60 -7.57
N SER A 146 -9.26 -13.59 -7.33
CA SER A 146 -10.72 -13.70 -7.59
C SER A 146 -11.25 -12.86 -8.75
N TYR A 147 -10.67 -11.69 -9.04
CA TYR A 147 -11.12 -10.83 -10.15
C TYR A 147 -10.10 -10.73 -11.30
N GLY A 148 -8.92 -11.36 -11.14
CA GLY A 148 -7.91 -11.50 -12.19
C GLY A 148 -7.00 -10.27 -12.39
N THR A 149 -6.06 -10.42 -13.32
CA THR A 149 -4.93 -9.49 -13.52
C THR A 149 -5.37 -8.12 -14.02
N CYS A 150 -6.33 -8.02 -14.96
CA CYS A 150 -6.82 -6.73 -15.46
C CYS A 150 -7.40 -5.86 -14.33
N ASN A 151 -8.24 -6.48 -13.49
CA ASN A 151 -8.87 -5.80 -12.37
C ASN A 151 -7.83 -5.41 -11.30
N SER A 152 -6.83 -6.25 -11.10
CA SER A 152 -5.71 -5.98 -10.18
C SER A 152 -4.86 -4.80 -10.62
N ILE A 153 -4.57 -4.68 -11.91
CA ILE A 153 -3.87 -3.52 -12.49
C ILE A 153 -4.70 -2.25 -12.27
N THR A 154 -6.00 -2.29 -12.57
CA THR A 154 -6.90 -1.15 -12.39
C THR A 154 -6.98 -0.74 -10.91
N THR A 155 -7.05 -1.73 -10.01
CA THR A 155 -7.05 -1.53 -8.56
C THR A 155 -5.72 -0.95 -8.08
N TYR A 156 -4.60 -1.37 -8.67
CA TYR A 156 -3.29 -0.81 -8.34
C TYR A 156 -3.25 0.69 -8.62
N GLU A 157 -3.68 1.10 -9.81
CA GLU A 157 -3.64 2.50 -10.24
C GLU A 157 -4.60 3.40 -9.46
N THR A 158 -5.78 2.89 -9.10
CA THR A 158 -6.84 3.69 -8.49
C THR A 158 -6.84 3.68 -6.96
N VAL A 159 -6.39 2.59 -6.33
CA VAL A 159 -6.41 2.42 -4.88
C VAL A 159 -5.00 2.36 -4.31
N VAL A 160 -4.15 1.48 -4.85
CA VAL A 160 -2.83 1.19 -4.26
C VAL A 160 -1.87 2.36 -4.46
N ALA A 161 -1.97 3.10 -5.57
CA ALA A 161 -1.16 4.29 -5.85
C ALA A 161 -1.27 5.37 -4.76
N HIS A 162 -2.35 5.38 -3.99
CA HIS A 162 -2.59 6.30 -2.86
C HIS A 162 -2.22 5.72 -1.49
N LYS A 163 -1.73 4.47 -1.43
CA LYS A 163 -1.22 3.84 -0.20
C LYS A 163 0.23 4.23 0.06
N SER A 164 0.77 3.86 1.23
CA SER A 164 2.17 4.15 1.55
C SER A 164 3.13 3.41 0.61
N LYS A 165 4.35 3.93 0.42
CA LYS A 165 5.38 3.27 -0.42
C LYS A 165 5.65 1.82 0.00
N PRO A 166 5.77 1.46 1.29
CA PRO A 166 5.93 0.08 1.71
C PRO A 166 4.77 -0.84 1.29
N GLU A 167 3.53 -0.36 1.38
CA GLU A 167 2.35 -1.13 0.94
C GLU A 167 2.33 -1.29 -0.58
N GLN A 168 2.61 -0.21 -1.33
CA GLN A 168 2.74 -0.26 -2.79
C GLN A 168 3.77 -1.31 -3.22
N ARG A 169 4.93 -1.39 -2.56
CA ARG A 169 5.97 -2.39 -2.86
C ARG A 169 5.51 -3.81 -2.66
N LYS A 170 4.86 -4.11 -1.53
CA LYS A 170 4.31 -5.45 -1.25
C LYS A 170 3.35 -5.89 -2.34
N VAL A 171 2.44 -4.99 -2.72
CA VAL A 171 1.45 -5.25 -3.76
C VAL A 171 2.09 -5.38 -5.15
N ALA A 172 3.02 -4.48 -5.51
CA ALA A 172 3.73 -4.54 -6.79
C ALA A 172 4.49 -5.85 -6.95
N LYS A 173 5.07 -6.37 -5.85
CA LYS A 173 5.74 -7.68 -5.84
C LYS A 173 4.76 -8.82 -6.12
N LEU A 174 3.58 -8.82 -5.48
CA LEU A 174 2.55 -9.84 -5.74
C LEU A 174 2.14 -9.89 -7.22
N LEU A 175 1.89 -8.72 -7.81
CA LEU A 175 1.52 -8.62 -9.22
C LEU A 175 2.67 -9.05 -10.14
N LEU A 176 3.90 -8.63 -9.84
CA LEU A 176 5.09 -9.05 -10.58
C LEU A 176 5.27 -10.57 -10.54
N ASP A 177 5.22 -11.18 -9.36
CA ASP A 177 5.40 -12.62 -9.19
C ASP A 177 4.33 -13.41 -9.96
N HIS A 178 3.08 -12.94 -9.95
CA HIS A 178 1.98 -13.53 -10.70
C HIS A 178 2.21 -13.46 -12.22
N VAL A 179 2.46 -12.26 -12.75
CA VAL A 179 2.63 -12.02 -14.19
C VAL A 179 3.90 -12.70 -14.72
N HIS A 180 5.00 -12.67 -13.96
CA HIS A 180 6.25 -13.36 -14.32
C HIS A 180 6.03 -14.88 -14.37
N THR A 181 5.37 -15.46 -13.36
CA THR A 181 5.08 -16.90 -13.33
C THR A 181 4.17 -17.33 -14.47
N GLU A 182 3.10 -16.57 -14.74
CA GLU A 182 2.19 -16.82 -15.86
C GLU A 182 2.94 -16.80 -17.19
N LEU A 183 3.69 -15.72 -17.46
CA LEU A 183 4.45 -15.57 -18.69
C LEU A 183 5.50 -16.66 -18.87
N PHE A 184 6.26 -16.96 -17.81
CA PHE A 184 7.29 -18.01 -17.82
C PHE A 184 6.69 -19.36 -18.17
N ASN A 185 5.59 -19.75 -17.52
CA ASN A 185 4.92 -21.02 -17.78
C ASN A 185 4.33 -21.09 -19.19
N ASN A 186 3.76 -20.00 -19.69
CA ASN A 186 3.19 -19.95 -21.03
C ASN A 186 4.28 -20.08 -22.12
N VAL A 187 5.39 -19.36 -21.98
CA VAL A 187 6.55 -19.47 -22.90
C VAL A 187 7.15 -20.87 -22.85
N LYS A 188 7.37 -21.40 -21.64
CA LYS A 188 7.90 -22.75 -21.47
C LYS A 188 7.00 -23.81 -22.13
N SER A 189 5.69 -23.70 -21.95
CA SER A 189 4.71 -24.63 -22.53
C SER A 189 4.70 -24.57 -24.06
N ASP A 190 4.81 -23.38 -24.68
CA ASP A 190 4.90 -23.26 -26.14
C ASP A 190 6.21 -23.86 -26.68
N ILE A 191 7.34 -23.66 -25.97
CA ILE A 191 8.61 -24.29 -26.33
C ILE A 191 8.52 -25.82 -26.26
N GLU A 192 7.95 -26.37 -25.19
CA GLU A 192 7.73 -27.80 -25.04
C GLU A 192 6.88 -28.37 -26.17
N HIS A 193 5.81 -27.66 -26.53
CA HIS A 193 4.90 -28.10 -27.57
C HIS A 193 5.54 -28.11 -28.96
N ARG A 194 6.37 -27.12 -29.29
CA ARG A 194 6.98 -26.99 -30.64
C ARG A 194 8.30 -27.72 -30.81
N SER A 195 9.09 -27.87 -29.75
CA SER A 195 10.42 -28.50 -29.81
C SER A 195 10.42 -29.99 -29.42
N GLU A 196 9.29 -30.50 -28.91
CA GLU A 196 9.16 -31.85 -28.33
C GLU A 196 10.19 -32.10 -27.19
N SER A 197 10.68 -31.03 -26.55
CA SER A 197 11.66 -31.09 -25.47
C SER A 197 11.40 -30.03 -24.40
N THR A 198 11.59 -30.38 -23.13
CA THR A 198 11.45 -29.44 -22.01
C THR A 198 12.69 -28.54 -21.92
N PRO A 199 12.54 -27.20 -21.98
CA PRO A 199 13.66 -26.30 -21.79
C PRO A 199 14.19 -26.38 -20.34
N GLU A 200 15.51 -26.31 -20.20
CA GLU A 200 16.21 -26.37 -18.92
C GLU A 200 16.41 -24.97 -18.30
N GLU A 201 16.18 -23.92 -19.08
CA GLU A 201 16.36 -22.54 -18.66
C GLU A 201 15.37 -22.15 -17.54
N THR A 202 15.86 -21.31 -16.63
CA THR A 202 15.15 -20.90 -15.41
C THR A 202 14.78 -19.41 -15.41
N THR A 203 15.16 -18.67 -16.45
CA THR A 203 14.83 -17.25 -16.64
C THR A 203 14.10 -17.03 -17.96
N LEU A 204 13.30 -15.96 -18.03
CA LEU A 204 12.64 -15.58 -19.30
C LEU A 204 13.68 -15.24 -20.36
N GLU A 205 14.75 -14.51 -20.00
CA GLU A 205 15.86 -14.23 -20.91
C GLU A 205 16.43 -15.52 -21.54
N GLY A 206 16.69 -16.55 -20.73
CA GLY A 206 17.19 -17.84 -21.20
C GLY A 206 16.20 -18.56 -22.12
N LEU A 207 14.90 -18.53 -21.77
CA LEU A 207 13.84 -19.14 -22.59
C LEU A 207 13.69 -18.46 -23.95
N VAL A 208 13.86 -17.14 -24.05
CA VAL A 208 13.64 -16.42 -25.33
C VAL A 208 14.90 -16.29 -26.19
N THR A 209 16.09 -16.40 -25.59
CA THR A 209 17.36 -16.24 -26.29
C THR A 209 17.49 -17.22 -27.45
N ASN A 210 17.85 -16.72 -28.64
CA ASN A 210 17.95 -17.49 -29.90
C ASN A 210 16.66 -18.21 -30.34
N ARG A 211 15.48 -17.79 -29.83
CA ARG A 211 14.17 -18.37 -30.18
C ARG A 211 13.22 -17.33 -30.78
N GLU A 212 13.68 -16.57 -31.77
CA GLU A 212 12.90 -15.54 -32.48
C GLU A 212 11.57 -16.05 -33.05
N TRP A 213 11.48 -17.35 -33.35
CA TRP A 213 10.26 -18.00 -33.82
C TRP A 213 9.10 -17.99 -32.82
N LEU A 214 9.34 -17.65 -31.55
CA LEU A 214 8.31 -17.40 -30.54
C LEU A 214 7.55 -16.09 -30.80
N PHE A 215 8.12 -15.17 -31.59
CA PHE A 215 7.66 -13.78 -31.72
C PHE A 215 7.20 -13.45 -33.15
N GLY A 216 6.22 -14.19 -33.65
CA GLY A 216 5.54 -13.88 -34.90
C GLY A 216 4.64 -12.63 -34.84
N GLU A 217 4.05 -12.25 -35.98
CA GLU A 217 3.24 -11.01 -36.13
C GLU A 217 2.13 -10.86 -35.08
N HIS A 218 1.48 -11.96 -34.68
CA HIS A 218 0.42 -11.96 -33.67
C HIS A 218 0.72 -12.86 -32.47
N ALA A 219 2.00 -13.21 -32.26
CA ALA A 219 2.38 -14.12 -31.19
C ALA A 219 2.74 -13.35 -29.92
N TYR A 220 2.02 -13.64 -28.84
CA TYR A 220 2.33 -13.24 -27.48
C TYR A 220 1.84 -14.33 -26.54
N HIS A 221 2.45 -14.41 -25.36
CA HIS A 221 2.22 -15.47 -24.37
C HIS A 221 1.55 -14.94 -23.10
N ILE A 222 1.27 -13.65 -23.06
CA ILE A 222 0.53 -12.96 -22.01
C ILE A 222 -0.12 -11.73 -22.62
N ASP A 223 -1.19 -11.23 -21.99
CA ASP A 223 -1.75 -9.93 -22.36
C ASP A 223 -0.67 -8.84 -22.24
N THR A 224 -0.46 -8.12 -23.34
CA THR A 224 0.66 -7.17 -23.48
C THR A 224 0.43 -5.91 -22.66
N THR A 225 -0.82 -5.59 -22.30
CA THR A 225 -1.15 -4.50 -21.37
C THR A 225 -0.82 -4.90 -19.93
N HIS A 226 -0.98 -6.19 -19.58
CA HIS A 226 -0.54 -6.71 -18.28
C HIS A 226 0.97 -6.61 -18.12
N LEU A 227 1.70 -7.02 -19.16
CA LEU A 227 3.15 -6.96 -19.20
C LEU A 227 3.67 -5.53 -19.02
N ALA A 228 3.15 -4.59 -19.82
CA ALA A 228 3.55 -3.18 -19.78
C ALA A 228 3.26 -2.54 -18.41
N SER A 229 2.05 -2.73 -17.87
CA SER A 229 1.64 -2.15 -16.58
C SER A 229 2.49 -2.71 -15.43
N THR A 230 2.71 -4.02 -15.40
CA THR A 230 3.48 -4.67 -14.35
C THR A 230 4.96 -4.26 -14.39
N THR A 231 5.54 -4.12 -15.58
CA THR A 231 6.88 -3.58 -15.78
C THR A 231 6.99 -2.16 -15.17
N ARG A 232 5.98 -1.32 -15.43
CA ARG A 232 5.93 0.06 -14.91
C ARG A 232 5.80 0.11 -13.39
N PHE A 233 4.96 -0.73 -12.78
CA PHE A 233 4.77 -0.77 -11.33
C PHE A 233 5.99 -1.34 -10.60
N SER A 234 6.75 -2.22 -11.25
CA SER A 234 7.94 -2.85 -10.67
C SER A 234 9.08 -1.87 -10.37
N ARG A 235 9.03 -0.63 -10.88
CA ARG A 235 10.01 0.42 -10.58
C ARG A 235 10.18 0.69 -9.09
N ILE A 236 9.13 0.51 -8.28
CA ILE A 236 9.18 0.77 -6.84
C ILE A 236 9.90 -0.33 -6.04
N LEU A 237 10.15 -1.49 -6.64
CA LEU A 237 10.70 -2.68 -5.98
C LEU A 237 12.21 -2.53 -5.74
N GLU A 238 12.68 -2.95 -4.58
CA GLU A 238 14.05 -2.72 -4.11
C GLU A 238 14.86 -4.01 -3.93
N ASP A 239 14.22 -5.17 -3.77
CA ASP A 239 14.92 -6.44 -3.60
C ASP A 239 15.43 -7.00 -4.93
N GLU A 240 16.62 -7.61 -4.89
CA GLU A 240 17.31 -8.09 -6.08
C GLU A 240 16.48 -9.12 -6.89
N ASP A 241 15.78 -10.03 -6.21
CA ASP A 241 14.91 -11.04 -6.85
C ASP A 241 13.80 -10.38 -7.68
N SER A 242 13.07 -9.44 -7.08
CA SER A 242 12.06 -8.67 -7.81
C SER A 242 12.65 -7.90 -8.98
N ILE A 243 13.79 -7.22 -8.80
CA ILE A 243 14.39 -6.42 -9.88
C ILE A 243 14.82 -7.33 -11.04
N ARG A 244 15.34 -8.53 -10.77
CA ARG A 244 15.67 -9.53 -11.80
C ARG A 244 14.45 -10.00 -12.55
N LYS A 245 13.34 -10.31 -11.87
CA LYS A 245 12.08 -10.69 -12.52
C LYS A 245 11.52 -9.55 -13.38
N ALA A 246 11.59 -8.31 -12.90
CA ALA A 246 11.18 -7.14 -13.66
C ALA A 246 12.04 -6.94 -14.92
N LEU A 247 13.36 -7.14 -14.80
CA LEU A 247 14.27 -7.13 -15.94
C LEU A 247 13.91 -8.24 -16.95
N ASP A 248 13.62 -9.45 -16.48
CA ASP A 248 13.14 -10.58 -17.29
C ASP A 248 11.91 -10.22 -18.15
N LEU A 249 10.93 -9.50 -17.56
CA LEU A 249 9.76 -9.00 -18.31
C LEU A 249 10.16 -8.08 -19.48
N THR A 250 11.16 -7.22 -19.27
CA THR A 250 11.64 -6.33 -20.34
C THR A 250 12.37 -7.06 -21.45
N HIS A 251 13.09 -8.15 -21.15
CA HIS A 251 13.74 -8.99 -22.16
C HIS A 251 12.71 -9.62 -23.08
N TYR A 252 11.62 -10.16 -22.51
CA TYR A 252 10.51 -10.66 -23.30
C TYR A 252 9.83 -9.55 -24.10
N GLY A 253 9.51 -8.42 -23.46
CA GLY A 253 8.80 -7.32 -24.09
C GLY A 253 9.51 -6.70 -25.30
N ARG A 254 10.85 -6.61 -25.26
CA ARG A 254 11.68 -6.12 -26.38
C ARG A 254 11.60 -6.99 -27.63
N LEU A 255 11.26 -8.27 -27.49
CA LEU A 255 11.14 -9.22 -28.60
C LEU A 255 9.73 -9.28 -29.20
N LEU A 256 8.73 -8.70 -28.54
CA LEU A 256 7.38 -8.62 -29.07
C LEU A 256 7.35 -7.84 -30.40
N ASN A 257 6.37 -8.13 -31.25
CA ASN A 257 6.09 -7.29 -32.41
C ASN A 257 5.86 -5.84 -31.95
N THR A 258 6.36 -4.86 -32.73
CA THR A 258 6.28 -3.43 -32.38
C THR A 258 4.85 -2.94 -32.13
N GLN A 259 3.83 -3.55 -32.73
CA GLN A 259 2.42 -3.21 -32.46
C GLN A 259 1.97 -3.50 -31.01
N PHE A 260 2.69 -4.37 -30.31
CA PHE A 260 2.46 -4.75 -28.91
C PHE A 260 3.44 -4.07 -27.94
N GLN A 261 4.38 -3.29 -28.46
CA GLN A 261 5.27 -2.45 -27.67
C GLN A 261 4.66 -1.06 -27.53
N TYR A 262 3.73 -0.93 -26.57
CA TYR A 262 3.07 0.34 -26.30
C TYR A 262 4.06 1.43 -25.90
N GLU A 263 3.78 2.68 -26.29
CA GLU A 263 4.50 3.84 -25.78
C GLU A 263 4.12 4.09 -24.31
N GLY A 264 5.12 4.46 -23.52
CA GLY A 264 4.98 4.89 -22.13
C GLY A 264 4.98 6.41 -21.98
N ASP A 265 4.96 6.85 -20.73
CA ASP A 265 5.11 8.26 -20.36
C ASP A 265 6.58 8.58 -20.09
N GLU A 266 6.98 9.84 -20.29
CA GLU A 266 8.34 10.30 -19.95
C GLU A 266 8.64 10.09 -18.45
N PRO A 267 9.87 9.68 -18.07
CA PRO A 267 11.04 9.47 -18.92
C PRO A 267 11.17 8.04 -19.51
N PHE A 268 10.13 7.22 -19.45
CA PHE A 268 10.12 5.81 -19.88
C PHE A 268 9.23 5.59 -21.12
N THR A 269 9.44 6.39 -22.14
CA THR A 269 8.65 6.38 -23.38
C THR A 269 8.77 5.05 -24.11
N ASP A 270 9.98 4.49 -24.18
CA ASP A 270 10.22 3.15 -24.71
C ASP A 270 10.14 2.16 -23.54
N ILE A 271 8.93 1.65 -23.26
CA ILE A 271 8.64 0.89 -22.03
C ILE A 271 9.72 -0.16 -21.74
N TYR A 272 9.99 -1.08 -22.65
CA TYR A 272 10.94 -2.16 -22.36
C TYR A 272 12.43 -1.73 -22.45
N PRO A 273 12.87 -0.94 -23.44
CA PRO A 273 14.22 -0.38 -23.46
C PRO A 273 14.59 0.40 -22.21
N ASP A 274 13.79 1.41 -21.84
CA ASP A 274 14.10 2.34 -20.75
C ASP A 274 14.05 1.64 -19.39
N HIS A 275 13.03 0.79 -19.15
CA HIS A 275 12.92 0.06 -17.90
C HIS A 275 14.06 -0.95 -17.73
N ALA A 276 14.53 -1.63 -18.78
CA ALA A 276 15.66 -2.54 -18.60
C ALA A 276 16.96 -1.80 -18.26
N LEU A 277 17.22 -0.62 -18.87
CA LEU A 277 18.39 0.19 -18.47
C LEU A 277 18.30 0.59 -17.00
N TYR A 278 17.10 0.99 -16.54
CA TYR A 278 16.85 1.31 -15.14
C TYR A 278 17.09 0.11 -14.21
N PHE A 279 16.47 -1.05 -14.49
CA PHE A 279 16.63 -2.26 -13.68
C PHE A 279 18.06 -2.80 -13.71
N GLN A 280 18.75 -2.74 -14.85
CA GLN A 280 20.16 -3.10 -14.95
C GLN A 280 21.01 -2.23 -14.02
N ALA A 281 20.81 -0.91 -14.03
CA ALA A 281 21.55 -0.01 -13.17
C ALA A 281 21.34 -0.32 -11.67
N LEU A 282 20.10 -0.64 -11.28
CA LEU A 282 19.78 -1.08 -9.92
C LEU A 282 20.45 -2.41 -9.53
N LEU A 283 20.73 -3.28 -10.50
CA LEU A 283 21.52 -4.50 -10.32
C LEU A 283 23.04 -4.28 -10.44
N GLY A 284 23.50 -3.03 -10.56
CA GLY A 284 24.90 -2.68 -10.76
C GLY A 284 25.45 -3.01 -12.15
N GLN A 285 24.56 -3.14 -13.15
CA GLN A 285 24.87 -3.47 -14.54
C GLN A 285 24.61 -2.25 -15.44
N ASN A 286 25.45 -2.02 -16.45
CA ASN A 286 25.28 -0.92 -17.41
C ASN A 286 25.01 0.47 -16.76
N THR A 287 25.53 0.67 -15.55
CA THR A 287 25.19 1.82 -14.70
C THR A 287 25.53 3.15 -15.37
N GLU A 288 26.71 3.26 -15.99
CA GLU A 288 27.13 4.50 -16.69
C GLU A 288 26.16 4.85 -17.82
N GLN A 289 25.85 3.89 -18.70
CA GLN A 289 24.90 4.09 -19.80
C GLN A 289 23.51 4.50 -19.30
N ALA A 290 23.02 3.86 -18.24
CA ALA A 290 21.72 4.20 -17.65
C ALA A 290 21.72 5.61 -17.04
N LEU A 291 22.78 5.98 -16.32
CA LEU A 291 22.92 7.32 -15.74
C LEU A 291 22.97 8.40 -16.81
N ASP A 292 23.72 8.20 -17.88
CA ASP A 292 23.77 9.13 -19.02
C ASP A 292 22.39 9.29 -19.66
N HIS A 293 21.69 8.17 -19.89
CA HIS A 293 20.34 8.17 -20.46
C HIS A 293 19.33 8.94 -19.59
N PHE A 294 19.25 8.62 -18.29
CA PHE A 294 18.29 9.30 -17.39
C PHE A 294 18.70 10.73 -17.06
N LYS A 295 19.99 11.06 -17.08
CA LYS A 295 20.46 12.44 -17.00
C LYS A 295 20.00 13.24 -18.22
N GLN A 296 20.20 12.70 -19.42
CA GLN A 296 19.75 13.35 -20.65
C GLN A 296 18.23 13.58 -20.61
N LYS A 297 17.45 12.58 -20.19
CA LYS A 297 16.00 12.73 -19.98
C LYS A 297 15.66 13.83 -18.96
N ALA A 298 16.38 13.90 -17.84
CA ALA A 298 16.19 14.95 -16.84
C ALA A 298 16.46 16.37 -17.39
N ASP A 299 17.39 16.50 -18.33
CA ASP A 299 17.76 17.77 -18.97
C ASP A 299 16.82 18.17 -20.13
N GLU A 300 16.34 17.19 -20.91
CA GLU A 300 15.60 17.42 -22.15
C GLU A 300 14.07 17.35 -22.01
N VAL A 301 13.53 16.58 -21.06
CA VAL A 301 12.08 16.40 -20.91
C VAL A 301 11.42 17.72 -20.50
N PRO A 302 10.42 18.23 -21.25
CA PRO A 302 9.81 19.53 -20.96
C PRO A 302 9.05 19.55 -19.62
N ARG A 303 9.57 20.32 -18.65
CA ARG A 303 8.98 20.47 -17.31
C ARG A 303 7.58 21.06 -17.30
N ASN A 304 7.24 21.88 -18.30
CA ASN A 304 5.90 22.47 -18.42
C ASN A 304 4.81 21.43 -18.76
N GLN A 305 5.19 20.28 -19.31
CA GLN A 305 4.27 19.21 -19.67
C GLN A 305 4.34 18.05 -18.68
N TRP A 306 5.54 17.66 -18.25
CA TRP A 306 5.77 16.45 -17.47
C TRP A 306 6.21 16.72 -16.02
N GLY A 307 6.28 17.98 -15.61
CA GLY A 307 6.72 18.38 -14.27
C GLY A 307 8.17 17.97 -13.99
N THR A 308 8.44 17.57 -12.75
CA THR A 308 9.77 17.14 -12.28
C THR A 308 10.04 15.65 -12.46
N MET A 309 9.14 14.90 -13.11
CA MET A 309 9.18 13.43 -13.13
C MET A 309 10.53 12.86 -13.62
N ALA A 310 11.04 13.36 -14.75
CA ALA A 310 12.32 12.89 -15.31
C ALA A 310 13.51 13.17 -14.38
N VAL A 311 13.51 14.34 -13.74
CA VAL A 311 14.53 14.76 -12.77
C VAL A 311 14.47 13.90 -11.52
N GLU A 312 13.28 13.66 -10.99
CA GLU A 312 13.08 12.80 -9.82
C GLU A 312 13.51 11.35 -10.10
N VAL A 313 13.22 10.81 -11.29
CA VAL A 313 13.68 9.46 -11.66
C VAL A 313 15.21 9.36 -11.68
N TYR A 314 15.89 10.39 -12.20
CA TYR A 314 17.35 10.44 -12.21
C TYR A 314 17.94 10.52 -10.79
N ILE A 315 17.40 11.39 -9.93
CA ILE A 315 17.83 11.53 -8.53
C ILE A 315 17.57 10.24 -7.74
N ASP A 316 16.39 9.65 -7.90
CA ASP A 316 16.05 8.38 -7.26
C ASP A 316 16.98 7.26 -7.70
N LEU A 317 17.28 7.15 -9.00
CA LEU A 317 18.24 6.16 -9.50
C LEU A 317 19.61 6.34 -8.85
N LEU A 318 20.17 7.56 -8.83
CA LEU A 318 21.45 7.87 -8.19
C LEU A 318 21.46 7.45 -6.71
N ASN A 319 20.39 7.80 -5.98
CA ASN A 319 20.26 7.42 -4.57
C ASN A 319 20.24 5.89 -4.40
N ARG A 320 19.44 5.19 -5.21
CA ARG A 320 19.24 3.73 -5.09
C ARG A 320 20.47 2.90 -5.48
N ILE A 321 21.33 3.40 -6.36
CA ILE A 321 22.62 2.77 -6.67
C ILE A 321 23.74 3.20 -5.70
N GLY A 322 23.43 3.99 -4.67
CA GLY A 322 24.37 4.43 -3.64
C GLY A 322 25.25 5.63 -4.02
N GLN A 323 24.97 6.31 -5.14
CA GLN A 323 25.67 7.53 -5.54
C GLN A 323 25.07 8.78 -4.86
N ILE A 324 25.04 8.76 -3.53
CA ILE A 324 24.34 9.77 -2.70
C ILE A 324 24.89 11.18 -2.95
N ASP A 325 26.20 11.36 -3.11
CA ASP A 325 26.80 12.67 -3.40
C ASP A 325 26.29 13.28 -4.71
N GLN A 326 26.16 12.46 -5.74
CA GLN A 326 25.62 12.89 -7.03
C GLN A 326 24.12 13.16 -6.92
N ALA A 327 23.37 12.35 -6.15
CA ALA A 327 21.94 12.60 -5.91
C ALA A 327 21.71 13.94 -5.18
N ILE A 328 22.54 14.27 -4.20
CA ILE A 328 22.52 15.56 -3.49
C ILE A 328 22.81 16.71 -4.45
N ALA A 329 23.87 16.59 -5.26
CA ALA A 329 24.25 17.61 -6.24
C ALA A 329 23.15 17.81 -7.29
N ALA A 330 22.62 16.72 -7.86
CA ALA A 330 21.54 16.75 -8.85
C ALA A 330 20.25 17.37 -8.26
N THR A 331 19.89 17.05 -7.02
CA THR A 331 18.74 17.68 -6.35
C THR A 331 18.94 19.19 -6.21
N ALA A 332 20.12 19.62 -5.74
CA ALA A 332 20.42 21.03 -5.52
C ALA A 332 20.49 21.85 -6.83
N GLU A 333 20.91 21.22 -7.93
CA GLU A 333 21.01 21.85 -9.25
C GLU A 333 19.67 21.86 -9.99
N LEU A 334 18.97 20.73 -10.00
CA LEU A 334 17.85 20.50 -10.90
C LEU A 334 16.49 20.78 -10.26
N ILE A 335 16.34 20.75 -8.93
CA ILE A 335 15.06 21.05 -8.29
C ILE A 335 15.11 22.46 -7.69
N GLN A 336 14.27 23.35 -8.21
CA GLN A 336 14.25 24.72 -7.74
C GLN A 336 13.56 24.81 -6.36
N PRO A 337 13.98 25.76 -5.50
CA PRO A 337 13.29 26.01 -4.25
C PRO A 337 11.80 26.35 -4.47
N GLY A 338 10.92 25.60 -3.81
CA GLY A 338 9.47 25.75 -3.94
C GLY A 338 8.85 25.11 -5.19
N GLU A 339 9.65 24.46 -6.04
CA GLU A 339 9.14 23.63 -7.13
C GLU A 339 8.37 22.43 -6.55
N ARG A 340 7.18 22.15 -7.11
CA ARG A 340 6.37 21.02 -6.66
C ARG A 340 6.95 19.73 -7.22
N THR A 341 7.34 18.83 -6.34
CA THR A 341 7.76 17.47 -6.69
C THR A 341 6.61 16.47 -6.55
N SER A 342 6.73 15.34 -7.24
CA SER A 342 5.77 14.23 -7.15
C SER A 342 6.01 13.33 -5.92
N GLY A 343 7.16 13.50 -5.25
CA GLY A 343 7.55 12.67 -4.10
C GLY A 343 8.06 11.29 -4.54
N LEU A 344 8.59 11.20 -5.76
CA LEU A 344 9.24 9.99 -6.27
C LEU A 344 10.66 9.88 -5.73
N ALA A 345 11.43 10.97 -5.79
CA ALA A 345 12.78 11.04 -5.25
C ALA A 345 12.76 11.47 -3.77
N PRO A 346 13.75 11.03 -2.96
CA PRO A 346 13.98 11.61 -1.65
C PRO A 346 14.29 13.11 -1.78
N SER A 347 13.82 13.89 -0.81
CA SER A 347 14.14 15.32 -0.69
C SER A 347 15.62 15.55 -0.39
N LEU A 348 16.11 16.77 -0.66
CA LEU A 348 17.48 17.17 -0.33
C LEU A 348 17.81 16.93 1.16
N LEU A 349 16.82 17.15 2.04
CA LEU A 349 16.97 16.90 3.48
C LEU A 349 17.16 15.41 3.78
N GLU A 350 16.33 14.54 3.21
CA GLU A 350 16.43 13.08 3.41
C GLU A 350 17.75 12.52 2.87
N LEU A 351 18.23 13.04 1.72
CA LEU A 351 19.54 12.66 1.17
C LEU A 351 20.71 13.13 2.05
N CYS A 352 20.64 14.36 2.58
CA CYS A 352 21.66 14.86 3.51
C CYS A 352 21.64 14.10 4.84
N GLU A 353 20.45 13.73 5.33
CA GLU A 353 20.29 12.95 6.55
C GLU A 353 20.81 11.52 6.40
N SER A 354 20.56 10.85 5.27
CA SER A 354 21.09 9.51 5.01
C SER A 354 22.63 9.50 4.94
N LYS A 355 23.23 10.60 4.45
CA LYS A 355 24.68 10.80 4.40
C LYS A 355 25.28 11.25 5.75
N GLY A 356 24.51 11.94 6.59
CA GLY A 356 25.01 12.65 7.77
C GLY A 356 25.79 13.93 7.44
N ASP A 357 25.60 14.50 6.25
CA ASP A 357 26.27 15.72 5.80
C ASP A 357 25.23 16.72 5.24
N TYR A 358 25.08 17.83 5.95
CA TYR A 358 24.08 18.87 5.67
C TYR A 358 24.67 20.11 5.00
N SER A 359 25.95 20.10 4.63
CA SER A 359 26.65 21.26 4.07
C SER A 359 25.98 21.78 2.79
N GLN A 360 25.57 20.87 1.91
CA GLN A 360 24.86 21.22 0.68
C GLN A 360 23.47 21.79 0.97
N LEU A 361 22.70 21.18 1.89
CA LEU A 361 21.40 21.70 2.30
C LEU A 361 21.49 23.15 2.81
N VAL A 362 22.46 23.42 3.70
CA VAL A 362 22.68 24.76 4.24
C VAL A 362 23.04 25.76 3.14
N THR A 363 23.84 25.36 2.16
CA THR A 363 24.22 26.20 1.02
C THR A 363 23.02 26.49 0.13
N SER A 364 22.32 25.44 -0.31
CA SER A 364 21.13 25.56 -1.18
C SER A 364 20.02 26.39 -0.53
N CYS A 365 19.72 26.20 0.76
CA CYS A 365 18.70 27.00 1.46
C CYS A 365 19.13 28.47 1.61
N ARG A 366 20.43 28.76 1.80
CA ARG A 366 20.93 30.14 1.87
C ARG A 366 20.73 30.85 0.54
N ASP A 367 21.11 30.21 -0.56
CA ASP A 367 20.99 30.78 -1.91
C ASP A 367 19.51 30.99 -2.29
N ALA A 368 18.65 30.08 -1.83
CA ALA A 368 17.19 30.13 -2.00
C ALA A 368 16.46 31.14 -1.09
N GLN A 369 17.14 31.76 -0.12
CA GLN A 369 16.52 32.53 0.97
C GLN A 369 15.46 31.76 1.78
N ASP A 370 15.59 30.43 1.86
CA ASP A 370 14.75 29.58 2.70
C ASP A 370 15.29 29.54 4.13
N VAL A 371 14.80 30.45 4.97
CA VAL A 371 15.24 30.59 6.37
C VAL A 371 14.90 29.36 7.20
N LEU A 372 13.78 28.68 6.93
CA LEU A 372 13.36 27.51 7.70
C LEU A 372 14.20 26.29 7.36
N GLY A 373 14.41 26.02 6.07
CA GLY A 373 15.31 24.95 5.62
C GLY A 373 16.75 25.20 6.08
N PHE A 374 17.23 26.44 6.00
CA PHE A 374 18.56 26.83 6.46
C PHE A 374 18.76 26.58 7.97
N ALA A 375 17.81 27.04 8.81
CA ALA A 375 17.86 26.80 10.24
C ALA A 375 17.81 25.30 10.58
N THR A 376 16.98 24.54 9.86
CA THR A 376 16.89 23.07 10.00
C THR A 376 18.23 22.41 9.71
N GLY A 377 18.87 22.76 8.60
CA GLY A 377 20.19 22.24 8.22
C GLY A 377 21.27 22.55 9.27
N LEU A 378 21.31 23.77 9.82
CA LEU A 378 22.25 24.14 10.88
C LEU A 378 22.06 23.31 12.17
N MET A 379 20.80 23.14 12.60
CA MET A 379 20.50 22.38 13.82
C MET A 379 20.89 20.90 13.67
N LYS A 380 20.56 20.30 12.51
CA LYS A 380 20.91 18.92 12.19
C LYS A 380 22.43 18.71 12.07
N ALA A 381 23.15 19.64 11.43
CA ALA A 381 24.61 19.62 11.32
C ALA A 381 25.34 19.72 12.67
N THR A 382 24.70 20.30 13.69
CA THR A 382 25.29 20.47 15.03
C THR A 382 25.01 19.28 15.95
N THR A 383 23.95 18.50 15.64
CA THR A 383 23.47 17.39 16.47
C THR A 383 23.91 16.01 15.95
N SER A 384 24.36 15.96 14.69
CA SER A 384 24.94 14.78 14.04
C SER A 384 26.45 14.78 14.21
#